data_AF-A0A7V2Z1E3-F1
#
_entry.id   AF-A0A7V2Z1E3-F1
#
_cell.length_a   1.000
_cell.length_b   1.000
_cell.length_c   1.000
_cell.angle_alpha   90.00
_cell.angle_beta   90.00
_cell.angle_gamma   90.00
#
_symmetry.space_group_name_H-M   'P 1'
#
loop_
_entity.id
_entity.type
_entity.pdbx_description
1 polymer ?
#
loop_
_entity_poly.entity_id
_entity_poly.type
_entity_poly.pdbx_seq_one_letter_code
_entity_poly.pdbx_strand_id
1 'polypeptide(L)' 'MEVIIRPDAAAAANLVARLVAQALRAKPALVLGLATGATMEGVYDELARMHREEGLDFSQCRTFNLDEYVGLAP' A
#
# COMPACT_ATOMS: atom_id res chain seq x y z
N MET A 1 -3.15 -5.99 -20.12
CA MET A 1 -3.82 -6.07 -18.80
C MET A 1 -3.49 -7.42 -18.21
N GLU A 2 -2.91 -7.44 -17.01
CA GLU A 2 -2.62 -8.67 -16.27
C GLU A 2 -3.70 -8.86 -15.19
N VAL A 3 -4.15 -10.10 -14.98
CA VAL A 3 -5.16 -10.44 -13.97
C VAL A 3 -4.60 -11.56 -13.09
N ILE A 4 -4.49 -11.30 -11.79
CA ILE A 4 -3.98 -12.28 -10.81
C ILE A 4 -5.11 -12.65 -9.86
N ILE A 5 -5.60 -13.89 -9.98
CA ILE A 5 -6.67 -14.42 -9.11
C ILE A 5 -6.04 -14.97 -7.84
N ARG A 6 -6.58 -14.57 -6.68
CA ARG A 6 -6.18 -15.05 -5.36
C ARG A 6 -7.36 -15.73 -4.66
N PRO A 7 -7.11 -16.71 -3.80
CA PRO A 7 -8.18 -17.52 -3.20
C PRO A 7 -9.08 -16.72 -2.26
N ASP A 8 -8.57 -15.64 -1.65
CA ASP A 8 -9.29 -14.78 -0.72
C ASP A 8 -8.68 -13.37 -0.69
N ALA A 9 -9.36 -12.47 0.03
CA ALA A 9 -8.95 -11.07 0.18
C ALA A 9 -7.60 -10.91 0.89
N ALA A 10 -7.29 -11.74 1.89
CA ALA A 10 -6.03 -11.68 2.62
C ALA A 10 -4.84 -12.08 1.72
N ALA A 11 -5.02 -13.12 0.90
CA ALA A 11 -4.03 -13.57 -0.07
C ALA A 11 -3.81 -12.53 -1.20
N ALA A 12 -4.82 -11.73 -1.53
CA ALA A 12 -4.71 -10.59 -2.43
C ALA A 12 -3.97 -9.42 -1.77
N ALA A 13 -4.36 -9.03 -0.56
CA ALA A 13 -3.71 -7.95 0.18
C ALA A 13 -2.22 -8.22 0.40
N ASN A 14 -1.86 -9.45 0.82
CA ASN A 14 -0.48 -9.89 0.99
C ASN A 14 0.33 -9.89 -0.32
N LEU A 15 -0.31 -10.11 -1.47
CA LEU A 15 0.37 -10.00 -2.76
C LEU A 15 0.66 -8.53 -3.08
N VAL A 16 -0.34 -7.66 -2.95
CA VAL A 16 -0.20 -6.22 -3.23
C VAL A 16 0.84 -5.58 -2.31
N ALA A 17 0.79 -5.85 -0.99
CA ALA A 17 1.76 -5.33 -0.03
C ALA A 17 3.20 -5.73 -0.40
N ARG A 18 3.42 -6.99 -0.80
CA ARG A 18 4.74 -7.45 -1.27
C ARG A 18 5.20 -6.74 -2.54
N LEU A 19 4.31 -6.52 -3.51
CA LEU A 19 4.65 -5.80 -4.74
C LEU A 19 5.02 -4.33 -4.45
N VAL A 20 4.26 -3.67 -3.58
CA VAL A 20 4.56 -2.29 -3.14
C VAL A 20 5.89 -2.24 -2.38
N ALA A 21 6.12 -3.17 -1.44
CA ALA A 21 7.36 -3.24 -0.67
C ALA A 21 8.58 -3.48 -1.57
N GLN A 22 8.46 -4.36 -2.57
CA GLN A 22 9.52 -4.58 -3.56
C GLN A 22 9.80 -3.31 -4.38
N ALA A 23 8.76 -2.62 -4.85
CA ALA A 23 8.91 -1.38 -5.61
C ALA A 23 9.56 -0.27 -4.75
N LEU A 24 9.16 -0.15 -3.49
CA LEU A 24 9.70 0.84 -2.56
C LEU A 24 11.16 0.55 -2.19
N ARG A 25 11.51 -0.71 -1.92
CA ARG A 25 12.92 -1.10 -1.70
C ARG A 25 13.79 -0.81 -2.92
N ALA A 26 13.27 -1.01 -4.13
CA ALA A 26 13.98 -0.71 -5.37
C ALA A 26 14.11 0.81 -5.63
N LYS A 27 13.16 1.61 -5.15
CA LYS A 27 13.14 3.07 -5.31
C LYS A 27 12.64 3.74 -4.02
N PRO A 28 13.53 4.12 -3.08
CA PRO A 28 13.10 4.74 -1.82
C PRO A 28 12.28 6.03 -2.00
N ALA A 29 12.57 6.81 -3.03
CA ALA A 29 11.81 8.00 -3.41
C ALA A 29 10.58 7.70 -4.31
N LEU A 30 9.99 6.51 -4.18
CA LEU A 30 8.79 6.12 -4.95
C LEU A 30 7.62 7.05 -4.60
N VAL A 31 6.89 7.47 -5.63
CA VAL A 31 5.63 8.21 -5.48
C VAL A 31 4.49 7.21 -5.58
N LEU A 32 3.74 7.04 -4.50
CA LEU A 32 2.65 6.07 -4.36
C LEU A 32 1.29 6.76 -4.53
N GLY A 33 0.48 6.28 -5.46
CA GLY A 33 -0.95 6.56 -5.49
C GLY A 33 -1.68 5.65 -4.50
N LEU A 34 -2.41 6.22 -3.54
CA LEU A 34 -3.08 5.50 -2.47
C LEU A 34 -4.60 5.63 -2.58
N ALA A 35 -5.29 4.55 -2.24
CA ALA A 35 -6.74 4.47 -2.20
C ALA A 35 -7.21 4.23 -0.76
N THR A 36 -8.42 4.65 -0.45
CA THR A 36 -9.07 4.37 0.86
C THR A 36 -10.00 3.16 0.75
N GLY A 37 -10.74 2.87 1.83
CA GLY A 37 -11.77 1.83 1.86
C GLY A 37 -11.28 0.45 2.30
N ALA A 38 -12.23 -0.40 2.67
CA ALA A 38 -11.98 -1.68 3.34
C ALA A 38 -11.09 -2.65 2.54
N THR A 39 -11.09 -2.57 1.21
CA THR A 39 -10.21 -3.37 0.36
C THR A 39 -8.74 -3.10 0.64
N MET A 40 -8.37 -1.87 1.01
CA MET A 40 -6.99 -1.46 1.21
C MET A 40 -6.49 -1.65 2.64
N GLU A 41 -7.38 -1.83 3.62
CA GLU A 41 -7.02 -2.00 5.05
C GLU A 41 -5.97 -3.09 5.25
N GLY A 42 -6.22 -4.30 4.73
CA GLY A 42 -5.29 -5.41 4.86
C GLY A 42 -3.95 -5.21 4.14
N VAL A 43 -3.92 -4.38 3.08
CA VAL A 43 -2.67 -4.01 2.40
C VAL A 43 -1.84 -3.11 3.31
N TYR A 44 -2.48 -2.11 3.92
CA TYR A 44 -1.80 -1.17 4.82
C TYR A 44 -1.34 -1.82 6.11
N ASP A 45 -2.12 -2.75 6.68
CA ASP A 45 -1.72 -3.52 7.86
C ASP A 45 -0.42 -4.30 7.59
N GLU A 46 -0.34 -4.96 6.44
CA GLU A 46 0.84 -5.75 6.07
C GLU A 46 2.05 -4.86 5.75
N LEU A 47 1.86 -3.72 5.08
CA LEU A 47 2.92 -2.73 4.87
C LEU A 47 3.45 -2.16 6.21
N ALA A 48 2.54 -1.89 7.15
CA ALA A 48 2.90 -1.41 8.48
C ALA A 48 3.64 -2.49 9.29
N ARG A 49 3.25 -3.77 9.15
CA ARG A 49 3.97 -4.91 9.72
C ARG A 49 5.38 -5.00 9.14
N MET A 50 5.53 -4.98 7.82
CA MET A 50 6.83 -5.00 7.14
C MET A 50 7.73 -3.81 7.53
N HIS A 51 7.16 -2.64 7.78
CA HIS A 51 7.92 -1.49 8.31
C HIS A 51 8.51 -1.80 9.69
N ARG A 52 7.67 -2.30 10.61
CA ARG A 52 8.07 -2.58 12.01
C ARG A 52 9.01 -3.77 12.14
N GLU A 53 8.80 -4.82 11.36
CA GLU A 53 9.45 -6.12 11.56
C GLU A 53 10.55 -6.42 10.53
N GLU A 54 10.48 -5.85 9.33
CA GLU A 54 11.39 -6.16 8.21
C GLU A 54 12.18 -4.95 7.71
N GLY A 55 12.06 -3.80 8.38
CA GLY A 55 12.78 -2.58 8.04
C GLY A 55 12.37 -1.98 6.69
N LEU A 56 11.12 -2.15 6.26
CA LEU A 56 10.61 -1.46 5.07
C LEU A 56 10.57 0.05 5.33
N ASP A 57 11.43 0.82 4.67
CA ASP A 57 11.59 2.26 4.92
C ASP A 57 10.74 3.13 3.99
N PHE A 58 9.90 3.98 4.58
CA PHE A 58 9.04 4.95 3.89
C PHE A 58 9.57 6.38 3.98
N SER A 59 10.72 6.63 4.62
CA SER A 59 11.23 7.97 4.97
C SER A 59 11.42 8.91 3.77
N GLN A 60 11.68 8.37 2.58
CA GLN A 60 11.85 9.14 1.34
C GLN A 60 10.65 9.07 0.39
N CYS A 61 9.65 8.24 0.71
CA CYS A 61 8.51 8.05 -0.18
C CYS A 61 7.56 9.25 -0.13
N ARG A 62 6.78 9.42 -1.19
CA ARG A 62 5.73 10.44 -1.26
C ARG A 62 4.42 9.78 -1.66
N THR A 63 3.31 10.26 -1.13
CA THR A 63 1.99 9.71 -1.40
C THR A 63 1.08 10.74 -2.04
N PHE A 64 0.12 10.26 -2.83
CA PHE A 64 -1.03 11.02 -3.33
C PHE A 64 -2.27 10.15 -3.15
N ASN A 65 -3.29 10.68 -2.48
CA ASN A 65 -4.57 9.98 -2.36
C ASN A 65 -5.46 10.29 -3.57
N LEU A 66 -6.34 9.35 -3.91
CA LEU A 66 -7.25 9.47 -5.06
C LEU A 66 -8.29 10.58 -4.88
N ASP A 67 -8.84 10.69 -3.68
CA ASP A 67 -10.01 11.52 -3.40
C ASP A 67 -10.07 11.94 -1.92
N GLU A 68 -10.93 12.92 -1.66
CA GLU A 68 -11.34 13.38 -0.33
C GLU A 68 -12.78 13.89 -0.41
N TYR A 69 -13.52 13.78 0.69
CA TYR A 69 -14.86 14.32 0.83
C TYR A 69 -14.85 15.84 0.95
N VAL A 70 -15.71 16.49 0.16
CA VAL A 70 -15.93 17.93 0.25
C VAL A 70 -16.66 18.27 1.54
N GLY A 71 -16.12 19.22 2.31
CA GLY A 71 -16.77 19.78 3.50
C GLY A 71 -16.43 19.09 4.83
N LEU A 72 -15.55 18.09 4.82
CA LEU A 72 -14.95 17.58 6.06
C LEU A 72 -13.81 18.49 6.54
N ALA A 73 -13.64 18.54 7.86
CA ALA A 73 -12.48 19.22 8.44
C ALA A 73 -11.20 18.40 8.16
N PRO A 74 -10.03 19.06 8.04
CA PRO A 74 -8.74 18.40 7.97
C PRO A 74 -8.40 17.57 9.22
#